data_AF-A0AAW0DVQ0-F1
#
_entry.id   AF-A0AAW0DVQ0-F1
#
_cell.length_a   1.000
_cell.length_b   1.000
_cell.length_c   1.000
_cell.angle_alpha   90.00
_cell.angle_beta   90.00
_cell.angle_gamma   90.00
#
_symmetry.space_group_name_H-M   'P 1'
#
loop_
_entity.id
_entity.type
_entity.pdbx_description
1 polymer ?
#
loop_
_entity_poly.entity_id
_entity_poly.type
_entity_poly.pdbx_seq_one_letter_code
_entity_poly.pdbx_strand_id
1 'polypeptide(L)'
;MNPDNTASLVHVVQVQNVEKDDWFEAFVDAHLGNFISAISFASNAGYRVLPVTKQDPTQGFDFLTDPQDSEASPLGWHDDGTTKTTDTSGNNVIAYLDSDQSATASQSSEGLIFNYTHNPDLSPKVQVNMDAARTNVFYIINTVHDIAYRYGFTEAGFNFQNTNVKAGGVGGDRVTASVQSSLGTDNANFQTPPEWVLSSDISGQSGHMNMYLWTGSDPNRDGGLANDIVTHEMTHGITGRMTGGGTARCLSITESRGLGEGWSDAMADWMEQTSAPIVDYSVGTWVNGGDYFIRSKPYSTNPRVNPYTYSTVLEAIEVHEIGEVWANMLHNVHAQLVDAFGFSQTARNDPTSTSGSAVFLHLFLDGLALQHCNPDFLAARDAIIQADHNRYSGAHTCVIWKAFARSGMGVNAADFIDDFGIPSGC
;
A
#
# COMPACT_ATOMS: atom_id res chain seq x y z
N MET A 1 5.04 0.29 33.79
CA MET A 1 6.51 0.17 33.64
C MET A 1 6.81 0.57 32.22
N ASN A 2 7.77 1.47 32.02
CA ASN A 2 8.16 1.95 30.70
C ASN A 2 8.97 0.85 29.96
N PRO A 3 9.12 0.93 28.63
CA PRO A 3 9.89 -0.04 27.84
C PRO A 3 11.37 -0.20 28.28
N ASP A 4 11.89 0.74 29.06
CA ASP A 4 13.25 0.74 29.63
C ASP A 4 13.32 0.20 31.08
N ASN A 5 12.26 -0.47 31.56
CA ASN A 5 12.09 -0.95 32.94
C ASN A 5 12.06 0.15 34.03
N THR A 6 11.81 1.41 33.66
CA THR A 6 11.58 2.48 34.65
C THR A 6 10.10 2.59 35.04
N ALA A 7 9.83 3.27 36.16
CA ALA A 7 8.48 3.53 36.64
C ALA A 7 8.13 5.02 36.48
N SER A 8 7.07 5.31 35.72
CA SER A 8 6.48 6.64 35.64
C SER A 8 5.33 6.81 36.64
N LEU A 9 5.23 8.00 37.22
CA LEU A 9 4.01 8.44 37.90
C LEU A 9 2.99 8.84 36.84
N VAL A 10 1.76 8.36 36.94
CA VAL A 10 0.75 8.53 35.90
C VAL A 10 -0.56 9.07 36.45
N HIS A 11 -1.22 9.92 35.66
CA HIS A 11 -2.65 10.15 35.77
C HIS A 11 -3.39 9.03 35.06
N VAL A 12 -4.31 8.40 35.78
CA VAL A 12 -5.20 7.37 35.23
C VAL A 12 -6.51 8.07 34.87
N VAL A 13 -6.85 8.05 33.58
CA VAL A 13 -8.05 8.71 33.06
C VAL A 13 -8.89 7.68 32.33
N GLN A 14 -10.14 7.52 32.77
CA GLN A 14 -11.10 6.72 32.03
C GLN A 14 -11.82 7.60 31.01
N VAL A 15 -11.83 7.16 29.75
CA VAL A 15 -12.50 7.84 28.64
C VAL A 15 -13.53 6.88 28.07
N GLN A 16 -14.80 7.25 28.20
CA GLN A 16 -15.90 6.51 27.60
C GLN A 16 -16.43 7.28 26.39
N ASN A 17 -16.40 6.64 25.21
CA ASN A 17 -17.00 7.16 24.00
C ASN A 17 -18.30 6.41 23.70
N VAL A 18 -19.42 7.01 24.09
CA VAL A 18 -20.75 6.40 23.98
C VAL A 18 -21.20 6.23 22.52
N GLU A 19 -20.72 7.07 21.59
CA GLU A 19 -21.09 6.96 20.17
C GLU A 19 -20.40 5.80 19.46
N LYS A 20 -19.23 5.39 19.95
CA LYS A 20 -18.42 4.30 19.40
C LYS A 20 -18.46 3.00 20.20
N ASP A 21 -19.17 2.99 21.34
CA ASP A 21 -19.17 1.91 22.33
C ASP A 21 -17.77 1.59 22.89
N ASP A 22 -16.90 2.61 22.96
CA ASP A 22 -15.54 2.46 23.46
C ASP A 22 -15.44 2.86 24.93
N TRP A 23 -14.57 2.17 25.67
CA TRP A 23 -14.17 2.59 27.00
C TRP A 23 -12.71 2.25 27.24
N PHE A 24 -11.88 3.26 27.51
CA PHE A 24 -10.47 3.11 27.79
C PHE A 24 -10.10 3.60 29.18
N GLU A 25 -9.06 3.01 29.75
CA GLU A 25 -8.26 3.57 30.82
C GLU A 25 -6.90 3.97 30.28
N ALA A 26 -6.70 5.28 30.10
CA ALA A 26 -5.44 5.85 29.63
C ALA A 26 -4.52 6.18 30.81
N PHE A 27 -3.24 5.84 30.66
CA PHE A 27 -2.17 6.16 31.58
C PHE A 27 -1.34 7.28 30.95
N VAL A 28 -1.42 8.48 31.52
CA VAL A 28 -0.76 9.68 31.03
C VAL A 28 0.34 10.06 32.01
N ASP A 29 1.54 10.34 31.53
CA ASP A 29 2.65 10.78 32.39
C ASP A 29 2.24 12.01 33.20
N ALA A 30 2.35 11.92 34.53
CA ALA A 30 1.86 12.96 35.43
C ALA A 30 2.67 14.27 35.38
N HIS A 31 3.86 14.26 34.78
CA HIS A 31 4.71 15.44 34.66
C HIS A 31 4.68 16.02 33.25
N LEU A 32 4.73 15.15 32.24
CA LEU A 32 4.88 15.55 30.84
C LEU A 32 3.53 15.64 30.11
N GLY A 33 2.47 15.03 30.63
CA GLY A 33 1.18 14.95 29.94
C GLY A 33 1.19 14.02 28.72
N ASN A 34 2.28 13.27 28.50
CA ASN A 34 2.42 12.36 27.38
C ASN A 34 1.61 11.09 27.65
N PHE A 35 0.91 10.60 26.62
CA PHE A 35 0.27 9.29 26.66
C PHE A 35 1.32 8.18 26.78
N ILE A 36 1.18 7.30 27.78
CA ILE A 36 2.07 6.16 27.99
C ILE A 36 1.44 4.88 27.44
N SER A 37 0.23 4.54 27.89
CA SER A 37 -0.49 3.34 27.48
C SER A 37 -1.99 3.50 27.69
N ALA A 38 -2.79 2.60 27.11
CA ALA A 38 -4.21 2.47 27.40
C ALA A 38 -4.57 1.00 27.58
N ILE A 39 -5.53 0.75 28.47
CA ILE A 39 -6.25 -0.53 28.55
C ILE A 39 -7.64 -0.26 27.97
N SER A 40 -8.03 -1.03 26.97
CA SER A 40 -9.41 -1.01 26.49
C SER A 40 -10.26 -1.93 27.36
N PHE A 41 -11.39 -1.40 27.87
CA PHE A 41 -12.45 -2.17 28.49
C PHE A 41 -13.49 -2.66 27.47
N ALA A 42 -13.44 -2.15 26.24
CA ALA A 42 -14.07 -2.72 25.04
C ALA A 42 -13.09 -3.69 24.32
N SER A 43 -13.58 -4.62 23.51
CA SER A 43 -12.71 -5.58 22.78
C SER A 43 -12.10 -4.96 21.50
N ASN A 44 -11.43 -3.83 21.63
CA ASN A 44 -10.99 -3.01 20.50
C ASN A 44 -9.46 -3.09 20.35
N ALA A 45 -9.00 -3.47 19.16
CA ALA A 45 -7.58 -3.52 18.83
C ALA A 45 -7.02 -2.10 18.66
N GLY A 46 -5.77 -1.88 19.07
CA GLY A 46 -5.12 -0.57 19.06
C GLY A 46 -3.70 -0.63 18.53
N TYR A 47 -3.32 0.30 17.66
CA TYR A 47 -2.02 0.27 16.98
C TYR A 47 -1.37 1.66 17.00
N ARG A 48 -0.15 1.76 17.53
CA ARG A 48 0.72 2.93 17.29
C ARG A 48 1.49 2.71 15.99
N VAL A 49 1.09 3.40 14.93
CA VAL A 49 1.57 3.18 13.57
C VAL A 49 1.66 4.49 12.80
N LEU A 50 2.28 4.47 11.62
CA LEU A 50 2.16 5.55 10.66
C LEU A 50 0.86 5.33 9.88
N PRO A 51 -0.16 6.21 10.03
CA PRO A 51 -1.33 6.16 9.17
C PRO A 51 -0.94 6.00 7.71
N VAL A 52 -1.75 5.27 6.95
CA VAL A 52 -1.44 4.99 5.55
C VAL A 52 -1.34 6.24 4.66
N THR A 53 -1.80 7.39 5.15
CA THR A 53 -1.66 8.71 4.50
C THR A 53 -0.37 9.45 4.85
N LYS A 54 0.48 8.85 5.68
CA LYS A 54 1.79 9.39 6.05
C LYS A 54 2.86 8.45 5.49
N GLN A 55 3.83 9.03 4.80
CA GLN A 55 4.91 8.33 4.13
C GLN A 55 5.87 7.66 5.11
N ASP A 56 6.28 8.37 6.16
CA ASP A 56 7.44 7.98 6.97
C ASP A 56 7.42 8.58 8.40
N PRO A 57 8.34 8.16 9.29
CA PRO A 57 8.40 8.60 10.69
C PRO A 57 8.48 10.11 10.92
N THR A 58 8.97 10.90 9.96
CA THR A 58 9.07 12.36 10.11
C THR A 58 7.71 13.04 10.17
N GLN A 59 6.65 12.37 9.69
CA GLN A 59 5.27 12.86 9.70
C GLN A 59 4.48 12.43 10.96
N GLY A 60 5.10 11.65 11.84
CA GLY A 60 4.59 11.29 13.16
C GLY A 60 3.62 10.11 13.19
N PHE A 61 3.72 9.31 14.25
CA PHE A 61 2.87 8.15 14.51
C PHE A 61 1.56 8.54 15.21
N ASP A 62 0.47 7.87 14.85
CA ASP A 62 -0.82 7.98 15.52
C ASP A 62 -1.17 6.68 16.24
N PHE A 63 -2.06 6.76 17.22
CA PHE A 63 -2.66 5.59 17.85
C PHE A 63 -4.05 5.39 17.27
N LEU A 64 -4.21 4.33 16.47
CA LEU A 64 -5.46 4.00 15.77
C LEU A 64 -6.20 2.89 16.52
N THR A 65 -7.52 3.00 16.60
CA THR A 65 -8.41 2.00 17.22
C THR A 65 -9.29 1.38 16.15
N ASP A 66 -9.35 0.04 16.13
CA ASP A 66 -10.10 -0.78 15.17
C ASP A 66 -10.06 -0.25 13.72
N PRO A 67 -8.86 -0.07 13.14
CA PRO A 67 -8.72 0.46 11.78
C PRO A 67 -9.24 -0.48 10.67
N GLN A 68 -9.55 -1.73 11.00
CA GLN A 68 -10.00 -2.76 10.06
C GLN A 68 -11.35 -2.43 9.41
N ASP A 69 -11.47 -2.68 8.10
CA ASP A 69 -12.75 -2.65 7.39
C ASP A 69 -13.45 -4.00 7.60
N SER A 70 -14.62 -4.00 8.24
CA SER A 70 -15.34 -5.24 8.56
C SER A 70 -15.94 -5.97 7.36
N GLU A 71 -16.06 -5.30 6.20
CA GLU A 71 -16.48 -5.94 4.97
C GLU A 71 -15.32 -6.68 4.30
N ALA A 72 -14.12 -6.08 4.29
CA ALA A 72 -12.92 -6.71 3.72
C ALA A 72 -12.27 -7.74 4.66
N SER A 73 -12.27 -7.44 5.96
CA SER A 73 -11.70 -8.25 7.04
C SER A 73 -12.79 -8.65 8.05
N PRO A 74 -13.73 -9.56 7.68
CA PRO A 74 -14.85 -9.94 8.54
C PRO A 74 -14.44 -10.69 9.82
N LEU A 75 -13.22 -11.23 9.87
CA LEU A 75 -12.63 -11.86 11.06
C LEU A 75 -11.83 -10.86 11.91
N GLY A 76 -11.73 -9.60 11.47
CA GLY A 76 -10.70 -8.67 11.92
C GLY A 76 -9.32 -9.09 11.44
N TRP A 77 -8.28 -8.41 11.95
CA TRP A 77 -6.90 -8.65 11.51
C TRP A 77 -6.16 -9.73 12.32
N HIS A 78 -6.70 -10.19 13.45
CA HIS A 78 -6.05 -11.14 14.39
C HIS A 78 -6.75 -12.50 14.51
N ASP A 79 -7.40 -12.95 13.43
CA ASP A 79 -8.02 -14.27 13.33
C ASP A 79 -7.82 -14.75 11.88
N ASP A 80 -7.20 -15.91 11.70
CA ASP A 80 -6.91 -16.48 10.38
C ASP A 80 -7.98 -17.48 9.89
N GLY A 81 -9.10 -17.56 10.59
CA GLY A 81 -10.22 -18.48 10.37
C GLY A 81 -10.07 -19.81 11.12
N THR A 82 -8.86 -20.10 11.65
CA THR A 82 -8.59 -21.28 12.47
C THR A 82 -8.14 -20.89 13.87
N THR A 83 -7.27 -19.89 13.97
CA THR A 83 -6.62 -19.47 15.20
C THR A 83 -6.81 -17.97 15.39
N LYS A 84 -7.28 -17.60 16.58
CA LYS A 84 -7.21 -16.22 17.06
C LYS A 84 -5.83 -15.94 17.63
N THR A 85 -5.24 -14.83 17.24
CA THR A 85 -3.86 -14.47 17.56
C THR A 85 -3.84 -13.25 18.48
N THR A 86 -2.68 -13.00 19.10
CA THR A 86 -2.44 -11.80 19.92
C THR A 86 -1.11 -11.16 19.55
N ASP A 87 -0.69 -11.38 18.31
CA ASP A 87 0.55 -10.91 17.72
C ASP A 87 0.29 -10.41 16.29
N THR A 88 1.32 -9.97 15.58
CA THR A 88 1.23 -9.45 14.20
C THR A 88 0.98 -10.55 13.15
N SER A 89 -0.05 -11.38 13.34
CA SER A 89 -0.49 -12.42 12.41
C SER A 89 -2.01 -12.56 12.35
N GLY A 90 -2.54 -12.92 11.17
CA GLY A 90 -3.97 -13.18 10.98
C GLY A 90 -4.33 -13.60 9.56
N ASN A 91 -5.53 -13.24 9.09
CA ASN A 91 -6.06 -13.71 7.80
C ASN A 91 -5.32 -13.16 6.59
N ASN A 92 -5.01 -11.86 6.57
CA ASN A 92 -4.48 -11.20 5.37
C ASN A 92 -2.94 -11.25 5.33
N VAL A 93 -2.29 -11.23 6.51
CA VAL A 93 -0.84 -11.15 6.62
C VAL A 93 -0.30 -11.76 7.93
N ILE A 94 0.93 -12.28 7.87
CA ILE A 94 1.81 -12.48 9.02
C ILE A 94 3.08 -11.65 8.85
N ALA A 95 3.37 -10.77 9.81
CA ALA A 95 4.57 -9.93 9.83
C ALA A 95 5.52 -10.38 10.96
N TYR A 96 6.76 -10.67 10.59
CA TYR A 96 7.75 -11.33 11.46
C TYR A 96 9.17 -10.83 11.18
N LEU A 97 10.13 -11.15 12.05
CA LEU A 97 11.53 -10.76 11.83
C LEU A 97 12.29 -11.78 10.98
N ASP A 98 13.07 -11.26 10.03
CA ASP A 98 14.03 -12.02 9.24
C ASP A 98 13.41 -13.30 8.65
N SER A 99 14.04 -14.48 8.76
CA SER A 99 13.50 -15.72 8.23
C SER A 99 12.56 -16.48 9.17
N ASP A 100 12.36 -16.02 10.41
CA ASP A 100 11.62 -16.75 11.44
C ASP A 100 10.17 -16.28 11.55
N GLN A 101 9.24 -17.01 10.92
CA GLN A 101 7.80 -16.70 10.96
C GLN A 101 7.19 -16.73 12.38
N SER A 102 7.87 -17.31 13.37
CA SER A 102 7.44 -17.26 14.77
C SER A 102 7.88 -15.98 15.49
N ALA A 103 8.80 -15.20 14.91
CA ALA A 103 9.30 -13.94 15.46
C ALA A 103 8.36 -12.75 15.15
N THR A 104 7.06 -12.92 15.42
CA THR A 104 6.04 -11.85 15.37
C THR A 104 6.22 -10.86 16.53
N ALA A 105 5.60 -9.68 16.45
CA ALA A 105 5.48 -8.80 17.60
C ALA A 105 4.20 -9.17 18.37
N SER A 106 4.31 -9.51 19.65
CA SER A 106 3.14 -9.75 20.52
C SER A 106 2.44 -8.43 20.87
N GLN A 107 1.22 -8.49 21.37
CA GLN A 107 0.57 -7.30 21.94
C GLN A 107 1.40 -6.74 23.11
N SER A 108 1.55 -5.42 23.16
CA SER A 108 2.24 -4.70 24.24
C SER A 108 1.44 -4.65 25.55
N SER A 109 0.11 -4.79 25.46
CA SER A 109 -0.80 -5.01 26.57
C SER A 109 -2.03 -5.80 26.11
N GLU A 110 -2.79 -6.36 27.05
CA GLU A 110 -4.02 -7.10 26.75
C GLU A 110 -5.02 -6.26 25.92
N GLY A 111 -5.83 -6.95 25.11
CA GLY A 111 -6.84 -6.31 24.26
C GLY A 111 -6.34 -5.97 22.86
N LEU A 112 -5.34 -6.68 22.33
CA LEU A 112 -4.75 -6.45 21.01
C LEU A 112 -4.17 -5.04 20.86
N ILE A 113 -3.46 -4.58 21.91
CA ILE A 113 -2.84 -3.26 21.93
C ILE A 113 -1.36 -3.37 21.56
N PHE A 114 -1.00 -2.80 20.42
CA PHE A 114 0.35 -2.72 19.87
C PHE A 114 0.85 -1.27 19.93
N ASN A 115 1.30 -0.83 21.10
CA ASN A 115 1.70 0.55 21.38
C ASN A 115 3.23 0.67 21.51
N TYR A 116 3.95 0.36 20.42
CA TYR A 116 5.40 0.44 20.38
C TYR A 116 5.87 1.84 19.95
N THR A 117 6.63 2.52 20.80
CA THR A 117 7.12 3.87 20.51
C THR A 117 8.48 3.79 19.83
N HIS A 118 8.49 3.94 18.50
CA HIS A 118 9.72 4.03 17.72
C HIS A 118 10.62 5.16 18.22
N ASN A 119 11.91 4.86 18.41
CA ASN A 119 12.93 5.84 18.76
C ASN A 119 13.93 5.99 17.59
N PRO A 120 13.91 7.11 16.86
CA PRO A 120 14.76 7.33 15.68
C PRO A 120 16.24 7.52 16.02
N ASP A 121 16.59 7.78 17.29
CA ASP A 121 17.99 7.98 17.72
C ASP A 121 18.69 6.66 18.07
N LEU A 122 17.94 5.55 18.09
CA LEU A 122 18.47 4.22 18.39
C LEU A 122 18.56 3.36 17.13
N SER A 123 19.44 2.35 17.19
CA SER A 123 19.54 1.34 16.13
C SER A 123 18.16 0.73 15.81
N PRO A 124 17.83 0.47 14.53
CA PRO A 124 16.57 -0.19 14.17
C PRO A 124 16.48 -1.61 14.76
N LYS A 125 17.59 -2.20 15.21
CA LYS A 125 17.65 -3.53 15.82
C LYS A 125 17.39 -3.56 17.34
N VAL A 126 17.08 -2.42 17.97
CA VAL A 126 16.59 -2.46 19.35
C VAL A 126 15.15 -2.99 19.38
N GLN A 127 14.79 -3.72 20.43
CA GLN A 127 13.51 -4.43 20.52
C GLN A 127 12.29 -3.54 20.20
N VAL A 128 12.22 -2.34 20.79
CA VAL A 128 11.10 -1.41 20.58
C VAL A 128 10.96 -0.96 19.11
N ASN A 129 12.07 -0.80 18.38
CA ASN A 129 12.04 -0.40 16.97
C ASN A 129 11.67 -1.59 16.08
N MET A 130 12.18 -2.80 16.38
CA MET A 130 11.78 -4.02 15.68
C MET A 130 10.29 -4.35 15.86
N ASP A 131 9.74 -4.15 17.06
CA ASP A 131 8.31 -4.32 17.31
C ASP A 131 7.48 -3.26 16.57
N ALA A 132 7.89 -1.98 16.63
CA ALA A 132 7.22 -0.90 15.90
C ALA A 132 7.20 -1.15 14.37
N ALA A 133 8.30 -1.62 13.79
CA ALA A 133 8.36 -1.93 12.36
C ALA A 133 7.43 -3.10 11.96
N ARG A 134 7.41 -4.21 12.73
CA ARG A 134 6.46 -5.31 12.47
C ARG A 134 5.00 -4.87 12.63
N THR A 135 4.69 -4.08 13.64
CA THR A 135 3.34 -3.52 13.83
C THR A 135 2.96 -2.61 12.66
N ASN A 136 3.88 -1.77 12.16
CA ASN A 136 3.61 -0.89 11.03
C ASN A 136 3.39 -1.68 9.72
N VAL A 137 4.27 -2.63 9.39
CA VAL A 137 4.12 -3.49 8.20
C VAL A 137 2.81 -4.28 8.26
N PHE A 138 2.47 -4.84 9.42
CA PHE A 138 1.19 -5.52 9.63
C PHE A 138 0.00 -4.60 9.38
N TYR A 139 0.02 -3.37 9.92
CA TYR A 139 -1.02 -2.37 9.71
C TYR A 139 -1.16 -1.97 8.23
N ILE A 140 -0.05 -1.67 7.54
CA ILE A 140 -0.08 -1.20 6.15
C ILE A 140 -0.57 -2.30 5.21
N ILE A 141 -0.08 -3.53 5.33
CA ILE A 141 -0.52 -4.62 4.45
C ILE A 141 -2.01 -4.92 4.65
N ASN A 142 -2.50 -4.94 5.90
CA ASN A 142 -3.93 -5.11 6.15
C ASN A 142 -4.75 -3.93 5.61
N THR A 143 -4.27 -2.69 5.76
CA THR A 143 -4.98 -1.50 5.27
C THR A 143 -5.04 -1.49 3.74
N VAL A 144 -3.93 -1.80 3.05
CA VAL A 144 -3.89 -1.93 1.58
C VAL A 144 -4.78 -3.08 1.12
N HIS A 145 -4.77 -4.22 1.83
CA HIS A 145 -5.71 -5.32 1.57
C HIS A 145 -7.16 -4.82 1.64
N ASP A 146 -7.56 -4.18 2.74
CA ASP A 146 -8.93 -3.78 2.98
C ASP A 146 -9.43 -2.76 1.94
N ILE A 147 -8.57 -1.81 1.57
CA ILE A 147 -8.85 -0.83 0.51
C ILE A 147 -8.95 -1.53 -0.85
N ALA A 148 -7.97 -2.35 -1.24
CA ALA A 148 -8.00 -3.01 -2.54
C ALA A 148 -9.20 -3.97 -2.68
N TYR A 149 -9.58 -4.63 -1.58
CA TYR A 149 -10.76 -5.49 -1.49
C TYR A 149 -12.04 -4.73 -1.84
N ARG A 150 -12.20 -3.55 -1.22
CA ARG A 150 -13.30 -2.59 -1.47
C ARG A 150 -13.47 -2.23 -2.94
N TYR A 151 -12.38 -2.27 -3.70
CA TYR A 151 -12.31 -1.88 -5.10
C TYR A 151 -12.17 -3.08 -6.07
N GLY A 152 -12.28 -4.32 -5.60
CA GLY A 152 -12.42 -5.50 -6.45
C GLY A 152 -11.35 -6.58 -6.28
N PHE A 153 -10.27 -6.31 -5.53
CA PHE A 153 -9.27 -7.33 -5.17
C PHE A 153 -9.77 -8.22 -4.03
N THR A 154 -10.81 -9.00 -4.35
CA THR A 154 -11.52 -9.91 -3.44
C THR A 154 -10.99 -11.34 -3.57
N GLU A 155 -11.57 -12.30 -2.84
CA GLU A 155 -11.26 -13.73 -2.99
C GLU A 155 -11.43 -14.20 -4.45
N ALA A 156 -12.52 -13.82 -5.10
CA ALA A 156 -12.73 -14.11 -6.53
C ALA A 156 -11.80 -13.29 -7.46
N GLY A 157 -11.24 -12.19 -6.96
CA GLY A 157 -10.23 -11.36 -7.60
C GLY A 157 -8.78 -11.79 -7.30
N PHE A 158 -8.59 -12.99 -6.73
CA PHE A 158 -7.28 -13.60 -6.45
C PHE A 158 -6.47 -12.87 -5.37
N ASN A 159 -7.14 -12.33 -4.34
CA ASN A 159 -6.50 -11.68 -3.20
C ASN A 159 -5.66 -12.65 -2.35
N PHE A 160 -5.05 -12.14 -1.30
CA PHE A 160 -4.22 -12.91 -0.37
C PHE A 160 -4.94 -13.07 0.96
N GLN A 161 -5.50 -14.25 1.23
CA GLN A 161 -6.17 -14.56 2.49
C GLN A 161 -5.91 -16.01 2.91
N ASN A 162 -5.61 -16.22 4.19
CA ASN A 162 -5.45 -17.56 4.74
C ASN A 162 -6.76 -18.36 4.65
N THR A 163 -7.87 -17.70 4.96
CA THR A 163 -9.23 -18.22 4.85
C THR A 163 -10.08 -17.29 4.00
N ASN A 164 -10.65 -17.85 2.93
CA ASN A 164 -11.63 -17.17 2.08
C ASN A 164 -13.00 -17.27 2.75
N VAL A 165 -13.34 -16.25 3.54
CA VAL A 165 -14.60 -16.19 4.29
C VAL A 165 -15.78 -15.98 3.35
N LYS A 166 -15.57 -15.21 2.26
CA LYS A 166 -16.51 -15.14 1.15
C LYS A 166 -16.11 -16.15 0.08
N ALA A 167 -17.08 -16.60 -0.71
CA ALA A 167 -16.86 -17.60 -1.73
C ALA A 167 -16.04 -17.03 -2.90
N GLY A 168 -15.11 -17.83 -3.43
CA GLY A 168 -14.23 -17.46 -4.54
C GLY A 168 -12.77 -17.79 -4.25
N GLY A 169 -11.95 -17.83 -5.30
CA GLY A 169 -10.51 -18.03 -5.18
C GLY A 169 -10.06 -19.31 -4.47
N VAL A 170 -8.80 -19.31 -4.05
CA VAL A 170 -8.15 -20.37 -3.28
C VAL A 170 -7.41 -19.75 -2.10
N GLY A 171 -7.94 -19.96 -0.89
CA GLY A 171 -7.30 -19.49 0.33
C GLY A 171 -6.05 -20.30 0.71
N GLY A 172 -5.43 -19.92 1.83
CA GLY A 172 -4.15 -20.46 2.29
C GLY A 172 -2.97 -19.65 1.75
N ASP A 173 -3.21 -18.41 1.33
CA ASP A 173 -2.23 -17.57 0.66
C ASP A 173 -2.08 -16.17 1.24
N ARG A 174 -2.34 -15.99 2.55
CA ARG A 174 -2.02 -14.73 3.23
C ARG A 174 -0.60 -14.26 2.91
N VAL A 175 -0.39 -12.95 2.91
CA VAL A 175 0.95 -12.39 2.73
C VAL A 175 1.87 -12.82 3.88
N THR A 176 3.10 -13.18 3.56
CA THR A 176 4.18 -13.40 4.54
C THR A 176 5.15 -12.23 4.42
N ALA A 177 5.30 -11.45 5.49
CA ALA A 177 6.11 -10.23 5.47
C ALA A 177 7.29 -10.33 6.45
N SER A 178 8.48 -10.49 5.87
CA SER A 178 9.74 -10.47 6.61
C SER A 178 10.21 -9.03 6.80
N VAL A 179 10.33 -8.62 8.06
CA VAL A 179 10.82 -7.31 8.49
C VAL A 179 12.28 -7.43 8.90
N GLN A 180 13.11 -6.48 8.47
CA GLN A 180 14.57 -6.52 8.62
C GLN A 180 15.21 -7.79 8.07
N SER A 181 14.73 -8.26 6.91
CA SER A 181 15.23 -9.46 6.24
C SER A 181 16.73 -9.35 5.99
N SER A 182 17.48 -10.38 6.40
CA SER A 182 18.94 -10.45 6.24
C SER A 182 19.38 -10.77 4.81
N LEU A 183 18.43 -10.97 3.89
CA LEU A 183 18.68 -11.24 2.47
C LEU A 183 19.20 -10.03 1.70
N GLY A 184 19.04 -8.81 2.22
CA GLY A 184 19.46 -7.59 1.55
C GLY A 184 19.51 -6.36 2.45
N THR A 185 19.96 -5.26 1.87
CA THR A 185 19.88 -3.89 2.41
C THR A 185 19.51 -2.94 1.27
N ASP A 186 19.07 -1.73 1.61
CA ASP A 186 18.85 -0.63 0.66
C ASP A 186 17.91 -0.98 -0.50
N ASN A 187 16.90 -1.81 -0.19
CA ASN A 187 15.91 -2.29 -1.15
C ASN A 187 14.68 -2.87 -0.41
N ALA A 188 13.75 -3.43 -1.16
CA ALA A 188 12.74 -4.36 -0.70
C ALA A 188 12.39 -5.32 -1.88
N ASN A 189 11.47 -6.27 -1.66
CA ASN A 189 10.84 -7.00 -2.76
C ASN A 189 9.57 -7.70 -2.31
N PHE A 190 8.71 -7.97 -3.28
CA PHE A 190 7.57 -8.86 -3.16
C PHE A 190 7.62 -9.95 -4.23
N GLN A 191 7.52 -11.21 -3.77
CA GLN A 191 7.40 -12.36 -4.64
C GLN A 191 5.93 -12.74 -4.76
N THR A 192 5.39 -12.64 -5.97
CA THR A 192 3.99 -12.96 -6.27
C THR A 192 3.89 -14.33 -6.95
N PRO A 193 3.65 -15.43 -6.23
CA PRO A 193 3.33 -16.69 -6.87
C PRO A 193 1.88 -16.67 -7.42
N PRO A 194 1.56 -17.58 -8.37
CA PRO A 194 0.18 -17.81 -8.78
C PRO A 194 -0.68 -18.17 -7.56
N GLU A 195 -1.98 -17.84 -7.59
CA GLU A 195 -2.90 -18.19 -6.50
C GLU A 195 -2.87 -19.70 -6.23
N TRP A 196 -2.98 -20.54 -7.26
CA TRP A 196 -2.94 -21.99 -7.11
C TRP A 196 -1.71 -22.64 -7.76
N VAL A 197 -1.29 -23.77 -7.20
CA VAL A 197 -0.46 -24.77 -7.88
C VAL A 197 -1.35 -25.88 -8.41
N LEU A 198 -1.04 -26.40 -9.60
CA LEU A 198 -1.61 -27.67 -10.06
C LEU A 198 -0.95 -28.83 -9.28
N SER A 199 -1.33 -28.99 -8.01
CA SER A 199 -0.93 -30.09 -7.12
C SER A 199 -2.14 -30.93 -6.68
N SER A 200 -1.89 -32.07 -6.04
CA SER A 200 -2.95 -32.97 -5.52
C SER A 200 -3.88 -32.30 -4.51
N ASP A 201 -3.37 -31.30 -3.79
CA ASP A 201 -4.12 -30.44 -2.89
C ASP A 201 -4.15 -29.03 -3.48
N ILE A 202 -5.34 -28.45 -3.65
CA ILE A 202 -5.53 -27.07 -4.09
C ILE A 202 -5.37 -26.20 -2.85
N SER A 203 -4.17 -25.65 -2.67
CA SER A 203 -3.86 -24.63 -1.67
C SER A 203 -3.35 -23.38 -2.37
N GLY A 204 -3.68 -22.25 -1.78
CA GLY A 204 -3.14 -20.97 -2.12
C GLY A 204 -1.62 -20.94 -1.94
N GLN A 205 -0.92 -20.06 -2.66
CA GLN A 205 0.48 -19.73 -2.41
C GLN A 205 0.63 -18.30 -1.90
N SER A 206 1.15 -18.16 -0.68
CA SER A 206 1.43 -16.86 -0.07
C SER A 206 2.34 -15.99 -0.93
N GLY A 207 1.94 -14.73 -1.10
CA GLY A 207 2.89 -13.67 -1.47
C GLY A 207 3.95 -13.50 -0.38
N HIS A 208 5.18 -13.23 -0.77
CA HIS A 208 6.29 -13.09 0.17
C HIS A 208 6.99 -11.74 0.02
N MET A 209 6.85 -10.89 1.03
CA MET A 209 7.47 -9.57 1.11
C MET A 209 8.73 -9.63 1.97
N ASN A 210 9.81 -9.04 1.48
CA ASN A 210 11.03 -8.78 2.24
C ASN A 210 11.26 -7.28 2.36
N MET A 211 11.18 -6.76 3.59
CA MET A 211 11.57 -5.39 3.91
C MET A 211 12.99 -5.40 4.48
N TYR A 212 13.86 -4.55 3.93
CA TYR A 212 15.24 -4.45 4.36
C TYR A 212 15.54 -3.21 5.19
N LEU A 213 16.69 -3.27 5.89
CA LEU A 213 17.29 -2.08 6.48
C LEU A 213 18.00 -1.25 5.41
N TRP A 214 17.99 0.05 5.59
CA TRP A 214 18.63 1.04 4.72
C TRP A 214 19.80 1.69 5.45
N THR A 215 20.92 1.82 4.75
CA THR A 215 22.25 2.18 5.27
C THR A 215 22.67 3.60 4.91
N GLY A 216 21.78 4.37 4.27
CA GLY A 216 21.99 5.77 3.90
C GLY A 216 22.00 6.78 5.05
N SER A 217 21.82 6.35 6.29
CA SER A 217 21.82 7.21 7.50
C SER A 217 22.44 6.50 8.71
N ASP A 218 22.80 7.28 9.74
CA ASP A 218 23.23 6.77 11.05
C ASP A 218 22.33 7.34 12.16
N PRO A 219 21.55 6.50 12.89
CA PRO A 219 21.41 5.05 12.68
C PRO A 219 20.75 4.70 11.33
N ASN A 220 20.93 3.45 10.90
CA ASN A 220 20.22 2.88 9.74
C ASN A 220 18.70 3.04 9.89
N ARG A 221 17.98 3.17 8.77
CA ARG A 221 16.52 3.28 8.74
C ARG A 221 15.89 1.92 8.42
N ASP A 222 14.73 1.64 9.00
CA ASP A 222 14.00 0.40 8.74
C ASP A 222 12.98 0.62 7.62
N GLY A 223 13.14 -0.08 6.48
CA GLY A 223 12.21 0.03 5.36
C GLY A 223 10.76 -0.32 5.73
N GLY A 224 10.53 -1.12 6.78
CA GLY A 224 9.19 -1.41 7.30
C GLY A 224 8.43 -0.21 7.89
N LEU A 225 9.12 0.93 8.08
CA LEU A 225 8.53 2.20 8.50
C LEU A 225 8.39 3.22 7.36
N ALA A 226 8.73 2.84 6.12
CA ALA A 226 8.51 3.62 4.92
C ALA A 226 7.26 3.10 4.21
N ASN A 227 6.12 3.75 4.46
CA ASN A 227 4.81 3.31 3.98
C ASN A 227 4.74 3.30 2.45
N ASP A 228 5.41 4.23 1.79
CA ASP A 228 5.57 4.27 0.33
C ASP A 228 6.18 2.96 -0.20
N ILE A 229 7.23 2.45 0.45
CA ILE A 229 7.88 1.18 0.07
C ILE A 229 7.00 -0.02 0.43
N VAL A 230 6.41 -0.07 1.62
CA VAL A 230 5.54 -1.21 2.01
C VAL A 230 4.32 -1.32 1.09
N THR A 231 3.71 -0.18 0.73
CA THR A 231 2.59 -0.12 -0.22
C THR A 231 3.03 -0.47 -1.64
N HIS A 232 4.19 0.00 -2.08
CA HIS A 232 4.79 -0.39 -3.36
C HIS A 232 4.92 -1.91 -3.46
N GLU A 233 5.56 -2.54 -2.48
CA GLU A 233 5.76 -4.00 -2.47
C GLU A 233 4.44 -4.77 -2.42
N MET A 234 3.48 -4.34 -1.60
CA MET A 234 2.16 -4.98 -1.58
C MET A 234 1.45 -4.89 -2.93
N THR A 235 1.69 -3.82 -3.69
CA THR A 235 1.09 -3.60 -5.00
C THR A 235 1.66 -4.50 -6.09
N HIS A 236 2.92 -4.96 -5.98
CA HIS A 236 3.41 -6.05 -6.82
C HIS A 236 2.61 -7.35 -6.63
N GLY A 237 2.16 -7.62 -5.40
CA GLY A 237 1.22 -8.68 -5.10
C GLY A 237 -0.10 -8.52 -5.87
N ILE A 238 -0.72 -7.34 -5.74
CA ILE A 238 -2.01 -7.01 -6.38
C ILE A 238 -1.91 -7.11 -7.90
N THR A 239 -0.95 -6.38 -8.49
CA THR A 239 -0.76 -6.29 -9.95
C THR A 239 -0.42 -7.65 -10.56
N GLY A 240 0.44 -8.43 -9.90
CA GLY A 240 0.79 -9.78 -10.33
C GLY A 240 -0.41 -10.74 -10.27
N ARG A 241 -1.24 -10.68 -9.21
CA ARG A 241 -2.43 -11.54 -9.10
C ARG A 241 -3.53 -11.12 -10.06
N MET A 242 -3.83 -9.84 -10.20
CA MET A 242 -4.95 -9.39 -11.05
C MET A 242 -4.64 -9.52 -12.54
N THR A 243 -3.42 -9.15 -12.96
CA THR A 243 -3.04 -9.19 -14.38
C THR A 243 -2.99 -10.63 -14.88
N GLY A 244 -3.85 -10.96 -15.83
CA GLY A 244 -3.94 -12.32 -16.37
C GLY A 244 -4.54 -13.35 -15.41
N GLY A 245 -5.29 -12.91 -14.39
CA GLY A 245 -6.26 -13.74 -13.65
C GLY A 245 -5.67 -14.81 -12.74
N GLY A 246 -4.96 -14.39 -11.69
CA GLY A 246 -4.43 -15.26 -10.62
C GLY A 246 -3.15 -16.02 -11.00
N THR A 247 -2.69 -15.91 -12.25
CA THR A 247 -1.55 -16.69 -12.74
C THR A 247 -0.19 -16.15 -12.31
N ALA A 248 -0.09 -14.85 -11.97
CA ALA A 248 1.15 -14.16 -11.63
C ALA A 248 2.28 -14.27 -12.66
N ARG A 249 1.96 -14.54 -13.93
CA ARG A 249 2.94 -14.72 -15.03
C ARG A 249 2.90 -13.61 -16.07
N CYS A 250 2.07 -12.61 -15.85
CA CYS A 250 1.65 -11.68 -16.88
C CYS A 250 2.24 -10.28 -16.78
N LEU A 251 3.19 -10.08 -15.87
CA LEU A 251 4.12 -8.96 -15.85
C LEU A 251 5.55 -9.53 -15.82
N SER A 252 5.94 -10.22 -16.89
CA SER A 252 7.16 -11.05 -16.94
C SER A 252 8.19 -10.63 -18.00
N ILE A 253 7.83 -9.72 -18.90
CA ILE A 253 8.77 -9.15 -19.89
C ILE A 253 9.11 -7.71 -19.52
N THR A 254 10.19 -7.17 -20.08
CA THR A 254 10.78 -5.88 -19.64
C THR A 254 9.77 -4.74 -19.51
N GLU A 255 8.99 -4.47 -20.56
CA GLU A 255 8.01 -3.37 -20.53
C GLU A 255 6.87 -3.63 -19.53
N SER A 256 6.30 -4.84 -19.50
CA SER A 256 5.23 -5.17 -18.56
C SER A 256 5.70 -5.24 -17.11
N ARG A 257 6.93 -5.65 -16.86
CA ARG A 257 7.57 -5.53 -15.53
C ARG A 257 7.74 -4.07 -15.13
N GLY A 258 8.17 -3.22 -16.06
CA GLY A 258 8.26 -1.78 -15.82
C GLY A 258 6.90 -1.15 -15.54
N LEU A 259 5.83 -1.56 -16.22
CA LEU A 259 4.47 -1.21 -15.81
C LEU A 259 4.23 -1.61 -14.36
N GLY A 260 4.58 -2.85 -13.97
CA GLY A 260 4.47 -3.33 -12.59
C GLY A 260 5.11 -2.40 -11.56
N GLU A 261 6.33 -1.92 -11.80
CA GLU A 261 6.99 -0.89 -10.97
C GLU A 261 6.16 0.40 -10.88
N GLY A 262 5.66 0.89 -12.03
CA GLY A 262 4.90 2.13 -12.08
C GLY A 262 3.51 2.04 -11.44
N TRP A 263 2.83 0.89 -11.56
CA TRP A 263 1.59 0.61 -10.84
C TRP A 263 1.82 0.64 -9.33
N SER A 264 2.93 0.05 -8.86
CA SER A 264 3.30 0.03 -7.44
C SER A 264 3.58 1.43 -6.88
N ASP A 265 4.35 2.25 -7.59
CA ASP A 265 4.60 3.65 -7.21
C ASP A 265 3.32 4.49 -7.23
N ALA A 266 2.43 4.28 -8.21
CA ALA A 266 1.17 5.02 -8.32
C ALA A 266 0.17 4.68 -7.19
N MET A 267 0.17 3.44 -6.68
CA MET A 267 -0.62 3.07 -5.52
C MET A 267 -0.09 3.76 -4.25
N ALA A 268 1.23 3.77 -4.05
CA ALA A 268 1.85 4.49 -2.93
C ALA A 268 1.52 5.99 -2.96
N ASP A 269 1.67 6.63 -4.13
CA ASP A 269 1.28 8.02 -4.36
C ASP A 269 -0.19 8.25 -4.00
N TRP A 270 -1.12 7.50 -4.59
CA TRP A 270 -2.55 7.66 -4.30
C TRP A 270 -2.89 7.51 -2.82
N MET A 271 -2.25 6.55 -2.13
CA MET A 271 -2.45 6.27 -0.71
C MET A 271 -2.04 7.42 0.19
N GLU A 272 -1.13 8.29 -0.24
CA GLU A 272 -0.58 9.39 0.56
C GLU A 272 -1.13 10.78 0.20
N GLN A 273 -1.85 10.90 -0.92
CA GLN A 273 -2.56 12.14 -1.26
C GLN A 273 -3.72 12.40 -0.28
N THR A 274 -3.75 13.58 0.36
CA THR A 274 -4.74 13.92 1.39
C THR A 274 -5.62 15.11 1.06
N SER A 275 -5.43 15.76 -0.09
CA SER A 275 -6.29 16.88 -0.51
C SER A 275 -6.16 17.16 -2.00
N ALA A 276 -7.04 18.02 -2.52
CA ALA A 276 -6.85 18.67 -3.81
C ALA A 276 -6.12 20.02 -3.65
N PRO A 277 -5.29 20.44 -4.62
CA PRO A 277 -4.87 19.66 -5.80
C PRO A 277 -3.90 18.54 -5.40
N ILE A 278 -3.79 17.52 -6.26
CA ILE A 278 -2.77 16.47 -6.11
C ILE A 278 -1.38 17.11 -6.20
N VAL A 279 -0.53 16.79 -5.22
CA VAL A 279 0.82 17.38 -5.07
C VAL A 279 1.90 16.44 -5.56
N ASP A 280 3.05 16.98 -5.94
CA ASP A 280 4.21 16.20 -6.37
C ASP A 280 4.58 15.13 -5.33
N TYR A 281 4.98 13.95 -5.81
CA TYR A 281 5.26 12.78 -4.97
C TYR A 281 6.66 12.22 -5.23
N SER A 282 7.32 11.70 -4.19
CA SER A 282 8.67 11.14 -4.29
C SER A 282 8.79 9.90 -3.41
N VAL A 283 9.36 8.83 -3.96
CA VAL A 283 9.47 7.52 -3.28
C VAL A 283 10.82 7.38 -2.58
N GLY A 284 10.83 6.80 -1.38
CA GLY A 284 12.01 6.39 -0.65
C GLY A 284 12.86 7.55 -0.12
N THR A 285 12.28 8.74 0.01
CA THR A 285 13.01 9.95 0.45
C THR A 285 13.60 9.75 1.85
N TRP A 286 12.78 9.27 2.78
CA TRP A 286 13.21 9.06 4.15
C TRP A 286 14.26 7.95 4.26
N VAL A 287 14.10 6.79 3.64
CA VAL A 287 15.11 5.74 3.79
C VAL A 287 16.49 6.13 3.23
N ASN A 288 16.54 7.07 2.28
CA ASN A 288 17.76 7.51 1.62
C ASN A 288 18.34 8.82 2.19
N GLY A 289 18.22 9.00 3.50
CA GLY A 289 18.83 10.13 4.22
C GLY A 289 17.98 11.41 4.25
N GLY A 290 16.92 11.52 3.44
CA GLY A 290 15.99 12.66 3.42
C GLY A 290 16.25 13.70 2.34
N ASP A 291 17.47 13.75 1.80
CA ASP A 291 17.87 14.69 0.73
C ASP A 291 17.75 14.08 -0.68
N TYR A 292 17.63 12.76 -0.76
CA TYR A 292 17.56 12.01 -2.00
C TYR A 292 16.33 11.10 -1.97
N PHE A 293 15.72 10.89 -3.12
CA PHE A 293 14.68 9.89 -3.36
C PHE A 293 15.20 8.86 -4.37
N ILE A 294 14.54 7.71 -4.50
CA ILE A 294 15.08 6.56 -5.23
C ILE A 294 14.80 6.58 -6.74
N ARG A 295 13.83 7.39 -7.17
CA ARG A 295 13.49 7.62 -8.57
C ARG A 295 14.27 8.82 -9.11
N SER A 296 14.39 8.93 -10.42
CA SER A 296 15.18 10.00 -11.04
C SER A 296 14.51 11.38 -10.92
N LYS A 297 13.18 11.42 -10.80
CA LYS A 297 12.37 12.64 -10.65
C LYS A 297 11.15 12.40 -9.76
N PRO A 298 10.61 13.43 -9.09
CA PRO A 298 9.29 13.36 -8.49
C PRO A 298 8.22 13.10 -9.56
N TYR A 299 7.13 12.43 -9.20
CA TYR A 299 5.92 12.44 -10.03
C TYR A 299 5.27 13.80 -9.92
N SER A 300 4.93 14.40 -11.05
CA SER A 300 4.47 15.77 -11.10
C SER A 300 3.59 16.01 -12.31
N THR A 301 2.58 16.86 -12.12
CA THR A 301 1.80 17.44 -13.22
C THR A 301 2.53 18.58 -13.93
N ASN A 302 3.66 19.04 -13.40
CA ASN A 302 4.48 20.08 -14.01
C ASN A 302 5.52 19.45 -14.94
N PRO A 303 5.43 19.65 -16.26
CA PRO A 303 6.35 19.05 -17.23
C PRO A 303 7.78 19.60 -17.12
N ARG A 304 8.01 20.68 -16.35
CA ARG A 304 9.37 21.16 -16.04
C ARG A 304 10.04 20.36 -14.92
N VAL A 305 9.24 19.76 -14.04
CA VAL A 305 9.72 18.88 -12.95
C VAL A 305 9.87 17.47 -13.50
N ASN A 306 8.82 16.95 -14.13
CA ASN A 306 8.83 15.64 -14.76
C ASN A 306 8.41 15.71 -16.24
N PRO A 307 9.38 15.72 -17.18
CA PRO A 307 9.11 15.83 -18.62
C PRO A 307 8.86 14.48 -19.31
N TYR A 308 8.68 13.37 -18.57
CA TYR A 308 8.56 12.05 -19.19
C TYR A 308 7.35 11.96 -20.13
N THR A 309 7.58 11.37 -21.30
CA THR A 309 6.58 11.03 -22.32
C THR A 309 6.72 9.57 -22.73
N TYR A 310 5.82 9.08 -23.58
CA TYR A 310 5.85 7.71 -24.09
C TYR A 310 7.18 7.38 -24.78
N SER A 311 7.75 8.32 -25.54
CA SER A 311 9.06 8.14 -26.18
C SER A 311 10.22 8.02 -25.19
N THR A 312 10.08 8.49 -23.95
CA THR A 312 11.11 8.33 -22.89
C THR A 312 11.34 6.85 -22.55
N VAL A 313 10.36 5.96 -22.78
CA VAL A 313 10.50 4.52 -22.51
C VAL A 313 11.65 3.90 -23.31
N LEU A 314 11.98 4.43 -24.50
CA LEU A 314 13.12 3.94 -25.30
C LEU A 314 14.49 4.25 -24.69
N GLU A 315 14.56 5.22 -23.80
CA GLU A 315 15.82 5.61 -23.13
C GLU A 315 16.08 4.75 -21.89
N ALA A 316 15.06 4.08 -21.36
CA ALA A 316 15.15 3.28 -20.16
C ALA A 316 15.93 1.98 -20.40
N ILE A 317 16.85 1.66 -19.49
CA ILE A 317 17.71 0.47 -19.54
C ILE A 317 17.29 -0.60 -18.54
N GLU A 318 16.38 -0.29 -17.63
CA GLU A 318 15.90 -1.19 -16.59
C GLU A 318 14.42 -0.91 -16.22
N VAL A 319 13.81 -1.79 -15.42
CA VAL A 319 12.35 -1.80 -15.21
C VAL A 319 11.85 -0.64 -14.36
N HIS A 320 12.62 -0.14 -13.39
CA HIS A 320 12.18 0.97 -12.55
C HIS A 320 12.16 2.29 -13.34
N GLU A 321 13.14 2.54 -14.21
CA GLU A 321 13.15 3.67 -15.16
C GLU A 321 11.92 3.66 -16.08
N ILE A 322 11.51 2.48 -16.57
CA ILE A 322 10.24 2.33 -17.30
C ILE A 322 9.05 2.64 -16.38
N GLY A 323 9.08 2.12 -15.15
CA GLY A 323 8.06 2.37 -14.13
C GLY A 323 7.89 3.84 -13.78
N GLU A 324 8.96 4.63 -13.74
CA GLU A 324 8.89 6.06 -13.50
C GLU A 324 8.04 6.80 -14.54
N VAL A 325 8.13 6.39 -15.81
CA VAL A 325 7.32 6.96 -16.90
C VAL A 325 5.84 6.62 -16.66
N TRP A 326 5.53 5.35 -16.38
CA TRP A 326 4.16 4.89 -16.16
C TRP A 326 3.53 5.51 -14.90
N ALA A 327 4.24 5.53 -13.78
CA ALA A 327 3.79 6.14 -12.54
C ALA A 327 3.52 7.65 -12.72
N ASN A 328 4.37 8.38 -13.44
CA ASN A 328 4.12 9.79 -13.72
C ASN A 328 2.85 9.99 -14.58
N MET A 329 2.59 9.11 -15.55
CA MET A 329 1.36 9.15 -16.33
C MET A 329 0.13 8.89 -15.46
N LEU A 330 0.17 7.89 -14.57
CA LEU A 330 -0.91 7.60 -13.63
C LEU A 330 -1.13 8.74 -12.62
N HIS A 331 -0.06 9.35 -12.09
CA HIS A 331 -0.13 10.56 -11.27
C HIS A 331 -0.90 11.68 -11.99
N ASN A 332 -0.60 11.90 -13.27
CA ASN A 332 -1.28 12.90 -14.09
C ASN A 332 -2.76 12.53 -14.36
N VAL A 333 -3.09 11.24 -14.54
CA VAL A 333 -4.49 10.79 -14.63
C VAL A 333 -5.23 11.04 -13.32
N HIS A 334 -4.64 10.69 -12.17
CA HIS A 334 -5.22 10.94 -10.85
C HIS A 334 -5.49 12.44 -10.63
N ALA A 335 -4.48 13.28 -10.86
CA ALA A 335 -4.61 14.73 -10.70
C ALA A 335 -5.72 15.31 -11.58
N GLN A 336 -5.79 14.90 -12.85
CA GLN A 336 -6.80 15.40 -13.78
C GLN A 336 -8.22 14.92 -13.45
N LEU A 337 -8.37 13.70 -12.93
CA LEU A 337 -9.63 13.21 -12.40
C LEU A 337 -10.05 14.00 -11.15
N VAL A 338 -9.13 14.26 -10.23
CA VAL A 338 -9.40 15.05 -9.02
C VAL A 338 -9.75 16.50 -9.34
N ASP A 339 -9.07 17.12 -10.32
CA ASP A 339 -9.39 18.47 -10.77
C ASP A 339 -10.81 18.55 -11.38
N ALA A 340 -11.24 17.51 -12.09
CA ALA A 340 -12.54 17.47 -12.75
C ALA A 340 -13.69 17.04 -11.84
N PHE A 341 -13.44 16.12 -10.90
CA PHE A 341 -14.47 15.42 -10.12
C PHE A 341 -14.29 15.53 -8.60
N GLY A 342 -13.30 16.28 -8.13
CA GLY A 342 -13.01 16.54 -6.72
C GLY A 342 -12.21 15.43 -6.04
N PHE A 343 -11.68 15.76 -4.85
CA PHE A 343 -11.00 14.83 -3.96
C PHE A 343 -11.95 14.39 -2.84
N SER A 344 -11.91 13.10 -2.46
CA SER A 344 -12.64 12.60 -1.29
C SER A 344 -11.69 12.06 -0.23
N GLN A 345 -11.80 12.60 0.99
CA GLN A 345 -11.07 12.11 2.16
C GLN A 345 -11.45 10.67 2.53
N THR A 346 -12.64 10.22 2.14
CA THR A 346 -13.15 8.89 2.43
C THR A 346 -12.92 7.89 1.30
N ALA A 347 -12.27 8.27 0.19
CA ALA A 347 -12.09 7.38 -0.96
C ALA A 347 -11.45 6.03 -0.60
N ARG A 348 -10.56 5.99 0.42
CA ARG A 348 -9.97 4.75 0.92
C ARG A 348 -11.01 3.75 1.48
N ASN A 349 -12.09 4.26 2.08
CA ASN A 349 -13.06 3.42 2.81
C ASN A 349 -14.46 3.43 2.16
N ASP A 350 -14.70 4.29 1.16
CA ASP A 350 -15.96 4.43 0.45
C ASP A 350 -15.75 4.29 -1.06
N PRO A 351 -15.84 3.06 -1.61
CA PRO A 351 -15.72 2.83 -3.03
C PRO A 351 -16.94 3.33 -3.82
N THR A 352 -18.02 3.79 -3.17
CA THR A 352 -19.20 4.32 -3.88
C THR A 352 -19.06 5.79 -4.27
N SER A 353 -18.05 6.47 -3.73
CA SER A 353 -17.73 7.85 -4.07
C SER A 353 -17.51 8.01 -5.57
N THR A 354 -18.10 9.06 -6.15
CA THR A 354 -17.88 9.46 -7.55
C THR A 354 -16.80 10.54 -7.69
N SER A 355 -16.03 10.79 -6.63
CA SER A 355 -14.90 11.72 -6.65
C SER A 355 -13.78 11.22 -7.57
N GLY A 356 -12.96 12.14 -8.09
CA GLY A 356 -11.82 11.79 -8.93
C GLY A 356 -10.84 10.84 -8.26
N SER A 357 -10.64 10.96 -6.95
CA SER A 357 -9.80 10.04 -6.16
C SER A 357 -10.34 8.61 -6.15
N ALA A 358 -11.64 8.42 -5.93
CA ALA A 358 -12.26 7.09 -5.95
C ALA A 358 -12.37 6.52 -7.37
N VAL A 359 -12.72 7.37 -8.35
CA VAL A 359 -12.74 6.97 -9.77
C VAL A 359 -11.36 6.48 -10.20
N PHE A 360 -10.28 7.19 -9.85
CA PHE A 360 -8.93 6.74 -10.18
C PHE A 360 -8.64 5.32 -9.66
N LEU A 361 -8.92 5.03 -8.39
CA LEU A 361 -8.63 3.71 -7.83
C LEU A 361 -9.50 2.59 -8.43
N HIS A 362 -10.76 2.87 -8.80
CA HIS A 362 -11.57 1.91 -9.57
C HIS A 362 -10.94 1.61 -10.92
N LEU A 363 -10.55 2.64 -11.67
CA LEU A 363 -9.94 2.47 -12.99
C LEU A 363 -8.57 1.79 -12.92
N PHE A 364 -7.83 2.04 -11.85
CA PHE A 364 -6.60 1.32 -11.51
C PHE A 364 -6.89 -0.19 -11.40
N LEU A 365 -7.71 -0.62 -10.44
CA LEU A 365 -7.89 -2.06 -10.20
C LEU A 365 -8.67 -2.76 -11.33
N ASP A 366 -9.68 -2.12 -11.91
CA ASP A 366 -10.41 -2.66 -13.07
C ASP A 366 -9.50 -2.77 -14.30
N GLY A 367 -8.61 -1.80 -14.51
CA GLY A 367 -7.63 -1.84 -15.60
C GLY A 367 -6.73 -3.06 -15.52
N LEU A 368 -6.24 -3.41 -14.31
CA LEU A 368 -5.45 -4.62 -14.08
C LEU A 368 -6.21 -5.90 -14.41
N ALA A 369 -7.51 -5.96 -14.06
CA ALA A 369 -8.36 -7.11 -14.36
C ALA A 369 -8.67 -7.25 -15.86
N LEU A 370 -8.66 -6.15 -16.61
CA LEU A 370 -8.99 -6.11 -18.04
C LEU A 370 -7.77 -6.28 -18.96
N GLN A 371 -6.60 -5.79 -18.54
CA GLN A 371 -5.41 -5.82 -19.39
C GLN A 371 -4.97 -7.26 -19.68
N HIS A 372 -4.51 -7.51 -20.91
CA HIS A 372 -4.06 -8.84 -21.31
C HIS A 372 -2.73 -9.21 -20.66
N CYS A 373 -2.31 -10.47 -20.85
CA CYS A 373 -1.02 -10.92 -20.34
C CYS A 373 0.13 -10.19 -21.03
N ASN A 374 1.10 -9.68 -20.25
CA ASN A 374 2.22 -8.86 -20.70
C ASN A 374 1.76 -7.67 -21.57
N PRO A 375 0.99 -6.73 -21.00
CA PRO A 375 0.58 -5.52 -21.70
C PRO A 375 1.80 -4.63 -21.96
N ASP A 376 1.76 -3.91 -23.08
CA ASP A 376 2.58 -2.72 -23.29
C ASP A 376 1.87 -1.49 -22.72
N PHE A 377 2.50 -0.32 -22.78
CA PHE A 377 1.93 0.92 -22.25
C PHE A 377 0.57 1.24 -22.88
N LEU A 378 0.43 1.11 -24.20
CA LEU A 378 -0.80 1.46 -24.92
C LEU A 378 -1.94 0.52 -24.56
N ALA A 379 -1.66 -0.78 -24.42
CA ALA A 379 -2.61 -1.77 -23.95
C ALA A 379 -3.07 -1.50 -22.51
N ALA A 380 -2.15 -1.12 -21.61
CA ALA A 380 -2.51 -0.75 -20.24
C ALA A 380 -3.37 0.52 -20.18
N ARG A 381 -3.04 1.56 -20.97
CA ARG A 381 -3.88 2.75 -21.16
C ARG A 381 -5.28 2.38 -21.64
N ASP A 382 -5.36 1.56 -22.68
CA ASP A 382 -6.63 1.17 -23.28
C ASP A 382 -7.48 0.34 -22.31
N ALA A 383 -6.85 -0.48 -21.45
CA ALA A 383 -7.54 -1.19 -20.37
C ALA A 383 -8.14 -0.23 -19.33
N ILE A 384 -7.45 0.83 -18.94
CA ILE A 384 -7.97 1.89 -18.04
C ILE A 384 -9.16 2.63 -18.68
N ILE A 385 -9.08 2.94 -19.98
CA ILE A 385 -10.20 3.56 -20.70
C ILE A 385 -11.39 2.60 -20.81
N GLN A 386 -11.13 1.32 -21.07
CA GLN A 386 -12.17 0.29 -21.11
C GLN A 386 -12.82 0.08 -19.74
N ALA A 387 -12.06 0.18 -18.64
CA ALA A 387 -12.60 0.17 -17.29
C ALA A 387 -13.62 1.31 -17.09
N ASP A 388 -13.32 2.52 -17.57
CA ASP A 388 -14.25 3.66 -17.50
C ASP A 388 -15.53 3.41 -18.31
N HIS A 389 -15.40 2.82 -19.50
CA HIS A 389 -16.56 2.40 -20.29
C HIS A 389 -17.42 1.35 -19.57
N ASN A 390 -16.79 0.35 -18.95
CA ASN A 390 -17.50 -0.73 -18.27
C ASN A 390 -18.21 -0.25 -17.00
N ARG A 391 -17.54 0.55 -16.18
CA ARG A 391 -18.06 0.97 -14.87
C ARG A 391 -18.91 2.22 -14.94
N TYR A 392 -18.48 3.22 -15.71
CA TYR A 392 -19.06 4.56 -15.70
C TYR A 392 -19.68 4.96 -17.04
N SER A 393 -19.86 3.99 -17.96
CA SER A 393 -20.39 4.26 -19.30
C SER A 393 -19.57 5.29 -20.08
N GLY A 394 -18.27 5.43 -19.78
CA GLY A 394 -17.36 6.35 -20.47
C GLY A 394 -17.39 7.79 -19.97
N ALA A 395 -17.97 8.05 -18.78
CA ALA A 395 -18.15 9.41 -18.26
C ALA A 395 -16.84 10.19 -18.07
N HIS A 396 -15.71 9.51 -17.87
CA HIS A 396 -14.42 10.14 -17.59
C HIS A 396 -13.43 10.03 -18.75
N THR A 397 -13.81 9.35 -19.84
CA THR A 397 -12.98 8.99 -21.00
C THR A 397 -12.20 10.18 -21.55
N CYS A 398 -12.83 11.35 -21.71
CA CYS A 398 -12.13 12.52 -22.24
C CYS A 398 -11.08 13.11 -21.29
N VAL A 399 -11.28 12.99 -19.96
CA VAL A 399 -10.29 13.43 -18.97
C VAL A 399 -9.09 12.49 -18.98
N ILE A 400 -9.35 11.18 -19.05
CA ILE A 400 -8.32 10.13 -19.11
C ILE A 400 -7.48 10.28 -20.39
N TRP A 401 -8.12 10.41 -21.57
CA TRP A 401 -7.42 10.64 -22.82
C TRP A 401 -6.57 11.91 -22.80
N LYS A 402 -7.09 13.01 -22.24
CA LYS A 402 -6.33 14.26 -22.14
C LYS A 402 -5.10 14.11 -21.24
N ALA A 403 -5.19 13.33 -20.16
CA ALA A 403 -4.05 13.06 -19.29
C ALA A 403 -2.97 12.25 -20.01
N PHE A 404 -3.32 11.11 -20.63
CA PHE A 404 -2.36 10.28 -21.38
C PHE A 404 -1.77 10.99 -22.59
N ALA A 405 -2.59 11.70 -23.38
CA ALA A 405 -2.14 12.43 -24.55
C ALA A 405 -1.14 13.54 -24.20
N ARG A 406 -1.27 14.19 -23.02
CA ARG A 406 -0.28 15.20 -22.55
C ARG A 406 1.13 14.60 -22.36
N SER A 407 1.22 13.30 -22.11
CA SER A 407 2.48 12.57 -21.96
C SER A 407 2.81 11.74 -23.22
N GLY A 408 2.28 12.09 -24.38
CA GLY A 408 2.62 11.42 -25.65
C GLY A 408 1.88 10.11 -25.94
N MET A 409 0.92 9.70 -25.10
CA MET A 409 0.10 8.50 -25.31
C MET A 409 -1.27 8.81 -25.91
N GLY A 410 -1.29 9.63 -26.96
CA GLY A 410 -2.49 9.99 -27.72
C GLY A 410 -3.00 8.87 -28.63
N VAL A 411 -4.07 9.15 -29.37
CA VAL A 411 -4.82 8.18 -30.18
C VAL A 411 -3.99 7.51 -31.29
N ASN A 412 -2.94 8.18 -31.78
CA ASN A 412 -2.05 7.66 -32.82
C ASN A 412 -0.65 7.29 -32.29
N ALA A 413 -0.45 7.27 -30.97
CA ALA A 413 0.83 6.87 -30.39
C ALA A 413 1.10 5.40 -30.75
N ALA A 414 2.31 5.12 -31.23
CA ALA A 414 2.72 3.79 -31.67
C ALA A 414 4.25 3.72 -31.70
N ASP A 415 4.82 2.52 -31.48
CA ASP A 415 6.25 2.27 -31.60
C ASP A 415 7.12 3.28 -30.82
N PHE A 416 6.66 3.68 -29.62
CA PHE A 416 7.29 4.71 -28.77
C PHE A 416 7.43 6.10 -29.44
N ILE A 417 6.59 6.39 -30.43
CA ILE A 417 6.44 7.72 -31.02
C ILE A 417 5.31 8.43 -30.31
N ASP A 418 5.62 9.60 -29.74
CA ASP A 418 4.65 10.44 -29.04
C ASP A 418 3.54 10.92 -29.98
N ASP A 419 2.29 10.77 -29.56
CA ASP A 419 1.14 11.46 -30.10
C ASP A 419 0.44 12.24 -28.99
N PHE A 420 0.05 13.48 -29.29
CA PHE A 420 -0.65 14.35 -28.35
C PHE A 420 -2.12 14.54 -28.73
N GLY A 421 -2.60 13.78 -29.74
CA GLY A 421 -3.98 13.79 -30.20
C GLY A 421 -4.94 13.11 -29.23
N ILE A 422 -6.16 13.63 -29.13
CA ILE A 422 -7.26 13.05 -28.36
C ILE A 422 -8.39 12.60 -29.31
N PRO A 423 -9.28 11.68 -28.90
CA PRO A 423 -10.39 11.26 -29.74
C PRO A 423 -11.31 12.41 -30.13
N SER A 424 -11.89 12.35 -31.33
CA SER A 424 -12.90 13.32 -31.76
C SER A 424 -14.13 13.26 -30.86
N GLY A 425 -14.53 14.40 -30.27
CA GLY A 425 -15.63 14.47 -29.30
C GLY A 425 -15.16 14.68 -27.86
N CYS A 426 -13.86 14.59 -27.63
CA CYS A 426 -13.15 15.20 -26.52
C CYS A 426 -12.57 16.57 -26.92
#